data_AF-A0A6G3WJF9-F1
#
_entry.id   AF-A0A6G3WJF9-F1
#
_cell.length_a   1.000
_cell.length_b   1.000
_cell.length_c   1.000
_cell.angle_alpha   90.00
_cell.angle_beta   90.00
_cell.angle_gamma   90.00
#
_symmetry.space_group_name_H-M   'P 1'
#
loop_
_entity.id
_entity.type
_entity.pdbx_description
1 polymer ?
#
loop_
_entity_poly.entity_id
_entity_poly.type
_entity_poly.pdbx_seq_one_letter_code
_entity_poly.pdbx_strand_id
1 'polypeptide(L)'
;TTCWLYGGVTLNPLYWSARRDETLLMKAIYTFHPDFRGSTVWWGDPEKDWGQATFEGGDIMPVGNGVVLMGMSERTSRQAITQVAAALFEQGAAEHVIVAGMPKLRSAMHLDTVFTFADRDIVTLYPRIMDGVRAFSLRPSDLAPGIEITDEGSTPFTEVVARALGLPQLRVIETGGDVYASERQQWDSGNNAVALEPGVVFTYDRNTQTNALLR
;
A
#
# COMPACT_ATOMS: atom_id res chain seq x y z
N THR A 1 11.00 -9.19 -0.58
CA THR A 1 9.73 -9.40 0.15
C THR A 1 8.59 -9.62 -0.83
N THR A 2 7.42 -9.99 -0.34
CA THR A 2 6.23 -10.29 -1.15
C THR A 2 5.01 -9.63 -0.54
N CYS A 3 3.95 -9.41 -1.30
CA CYS A 3 2.63 -9.04 -0.76
C CYS A 3 1.53 -9.86 -1.43
N TRP A 4 0.55 -10.26 -0.63
CA TRP A 4 -0.66 -10.92 -1.10
C TRP A 4 -1.68 -9.86 -1.51
N LEU A 5 -2.26 -10.06 -2.69
CA LEU A 5 -3.30 -9.24 -3.28
C LEU A 5 -4.43 -10.18 -3.66
N TYR A 6 -5.50 -10.20 -2.86
CA TYR A 6 -6.60 -11.13 -3.06
C TYR A 6 -6.10 -12.59 -3.17
N GLY A 7 -6.45 -13.30 -4.24
CA GLY A 7 -6.13 -14.72 -4.43
C GLY A 7 -4.70 -15.05 -4.88
N GLY A 8 -3.75 -14.11 -4.83
CA GLY A 8 -2.38 -14.36 -5.29
C GLY A 8 -1.36 -13.38 -4.73
N VAL A 9 -0.11 -13.56 -5.15
CA VAL A 9 1.07 -12.92 -4.57
C VAL A 9 1.90 -12.19 -5.62
N THR A 10 2.61 -11.14 -5.23
CA THR A 10 3.67 -10.55 -6.04
C THR A 10 5.05 -10.88 -5.46
N LEU A 11 6.01 -11.18 -6.35
CA LEU A 11 7.41 -11.45 -6.00
C LEU A 11 8.24 -10.19 -6.24
N ASN A 12 8.36 -9.35 -5.21
CA ASN A 12 8.67 -7.95 -5.42
C ASN A 12 10.16 -7.69 -5.74
N PRO A 13 10.49 -6.94 -6.81
CA PRO A 13 11.82 -6.39 -7.03
C PRO A 13 12.04 -5.21 -6.08
N LEU A 14 12.86 -5.41 -5.05
CA LEU A 14 13.11 -4.40 -4.03
C LEU A 14 14.07 -3.32 -4.51
N TYR A 15 13.85 -2.10 -4.01
CA TYR A 15 14.61 -0.92 -4.41
C TYR A 15 16.11 -1.06 -4.11
N TRP A 16 16.45 -1.36 -2.85
CA TRP A 16 17.85 -1.54 -2.44
C TRP A 16 18.35 -2.92 -2.81
N SER A 17 19.51 -2.96 -3.48
CA SER A 17 20.19 -4.20 -3.87
C SER A 17 20.39 -5.16 -2.71
N ALA A 18 20.75 -4.64 -1.53
CA ALA A 18 20.98 -5.44 -0.32
C ALA A 18 19.78 -6.29 0.13
N ARG A 19 18.56 -5.94 -0.29
CA ARG A 19 17.33 -6.66 0.07
C ARG A 19 16.83 -7.61 -1.02
N ARG A 20 17.38 -7.54 -2.25
CA ARG A 20 16.82 -8.27 -3.41
C ARG A 20 16.75 -9.78 -3.18
N ASP A 21 17.74 -10.34 -2.49
CA ASP A 21 17.80 -11.77 -2.19
C ASP A 21 16.70 -12.24 -1.21
N GLU A 22 16.07 -11.32 -0.45
CA GLU A 22 14.91 -11.65 0.39
C GLU A 22 13.77 -12.24 -0.45
N THR A 23 13.55 -11.72 -1.66
CA THR A 23 12.47 -12.21 -2.55
C THR A 23 12.81 -13.59 -3.12
N LEU A 24 14.09 -13.93 -3.30
CA LEU A 24 14.51 -15.24 -3.76
C LEU A 24 14.16 -16.33 -2.73
N LEU A 25 14.36 -16.06 -1.45
CA LEU A 25 13.96 -16.96 -0.37
C LEU A 25 12.45 -17.18 -0.35
N MET A 26 11.67 -16.11 -0.54
CA MET A 26 10.21 -16.21 -0.60
C MET A 26 9.75 -17.00 -1.83
N LYS A 27 10.37 -16.82 -3.00
CA LYS A 27 10.08 -17.63 -4.19
C LYS A 27 10.26 -19.12 -3.91
N ALA A 28 11.34 -19.51 -3.22
CA ALA A 28 11.55 -20.91 -2.84
C ALA A 28 10.40 -21.46 -1.97
N ILE A 29 9.91 -20.68 -1.00
CA ILE A 29 8.74 -21.05 -0.18
C ILE A 29 7.50 -21.24 -1.07
N TYR A 30 7.14 -20.25 -1.88
CA TYR A 30 5.94 -20.33 -2.75
C TYR A 30 6.04 -21.42 -3.82
N THR A 31 7.26 -21.85 -4.19
CA THR A 31 7.48 -22.90 -5.18
C THR A 31 7.43 -24.30 -4.58
N PHE A 32 8.07 -24.51 -3.42
CA PHE A 32 8.35 -25.85 -2.90
C PHE A 32 7.57 -26.23 -1.64
N HIS A 33 7.14 -25.25 -0.84
CA HIS A 33 6.45 -25.56 0.41
C HIS A 33 5.04 -26.12 0.14
N PRO A 34 4.63 -27.26 0.75
CA PRO A 34 3.34 -27.89 0.48
C PRO A 34 2.12 -26.99 0.64
N ASP A 35 2.18 -26.07 1.61
CA ASP A 35 1.06 -25.15 1.91
C ASP A 35 0.92 -24.02 0.89
N PHE A 36 1.97 -23.74 0.12
CA PHE A 36 2.03 -22.56 -0.76
C PHE A 36 2.21 -22.89 -2.24
N ARG A 37 2.69 -24.10 -2.56
CA ARG A 37 2.83 -24.55 -3.95
C ARG A 37 1.49 -24.40 -4.69
N GLY A 38 1.53 -23.82 -5.88
CA GLY A 38 0.34 -23.52 -6.67
C GLY A 38 -0.31 -22.16 -6.39
N SER A 39 0.26 -21.35 -5.49
CA SER A 39 -0.14 -19.94 -5.34
C SER A 39 0.01 -19.20 -6.66
N THR A 40 -1.01 -18.43 -7.05
CA THR A 40 -0.95 -17.58 -8.24
C THR A 40 0.06 -16.46 -8.02
N VAL A 41 1.00 -16.29 -8.95
CA VAL A 41 1.92 -15.15 -8.97
C VAL A 41 1.39 -14.13 -9.95
N TRP A 42 0.89 -13.00 -9.45
CA TRP A 42 0.36 -11.93 -10.31
C TRP A 42 1.47 -11.26 -11.12
N TRP A 43 2.60 -10.98 -10.47
CA TRP A 43 3.69 -10.23 -11.05
C TRP A 43 4.97 -10.41 -10.23
N GLY A 44 6.12 -10.23 -10.89
CA GLY A 44 7.43 -10.26 -10.23
C GLY A 44 8.12 -11.62 -10.34
N ASP A 45 9.45 -11.58 -10.32
CA ASP A 45 10.32 -12.76 -10.35
C ASP A 45 11.74 -12.33 -9.92
N PRO A 46 12.28 -12.77 -8.77
CA PRO A 46 13.61 -12.40 -8.30
C PRO A 46 14.76 -12.81 -9.23
N GLU A 47 14.53 -13.71 -10.19
CA GLU A 47 15.55 -14.14 -11.15
C GLU A 47 15.59 -13.29 -12.43
N LYS A 48 14.68 -12.32 -12.58
CA LYS A 48 14.64 -11.40 -13.73
C LYS A 48 15.23 -10.03 -13.35
N ASP A 49 15.79 -9.35 -14.35
CA ASP A 49 16.13 -7.93 -14.23
C ASP A 49 14.90 -7.07 -14.52
N TRP A 50 14.46 -6.32 -13.51
CA TRP A 50 13.29 -5.44 -13.55
C TRP A 50 13.65 -3.99 -13.89
N GLY A 51 14.93 -3.67 -14.08
CA GLY A 51 15.40 -2.34 -14.42
C GLY A 51 14.95 -1.28 -13.41
N GLN A 52 14.07 -0.37 -13.85
CA GLN A 52 13.53 0.73 -13.03
C GLN A 52 12.23 0.38 -12.29
N ALA A 53 11.71 -0.83 -12.46
CA ALA A 53 10.52 -1.30 -11.75
C ALA A 53 10.95 -1.78 -10.35
N THR A 54 10.54 -1.03 -9.33
CA THR A 54 10.73 -1.40 -7.92
C THR A 54 9.37 -1.39 -7.24
N PHE A 55 9.13 -2.33 -6.34
CA PHE A 55 7.84 -2.52 -5.67
C PHE A 55 8.11 -3.02 -4.26
N GLU A 56 7.49 -2.45 -3.23
CA GLU A 56 7.65 -2.91 -1.85
C GLU A 56 6.29 -3.05 -1.17
N GLY A 57 6.10 -4.11 -0.38
CA GLY A 57 4.80 -4.48 0.17
C GLY A 57 4.17 -3.44 1.11
N GLY A 58 4.97 -2.59 1.77
CA GLY A 58 4.45 -1.52 2.64
C GLY A 58 3.68 -0.44 1.87
N ASP A 59 3.85 -0.35 0.56
CA ASP A 59 3.07 0.58 -0.27
C ASP A 59 1.72 0.00 -0.69
N ILE A 60 1.43 -1.28 -0.42
CA ILE A 60 0.40 -2.04 -1.12
C ILE A 60 -0.68 -2.51 -0.16
N MET A 61 -1.93 -2.12 -0.40
CA MET A 61 -3.06 -2.47 0.47
C MET A 61 -4.25 -2.98 -0.37
N PRO A 62 -4.55 -4.29 -0.36
CA PRO A 62 -5.81 -4.81 -0.90
C PRO A 62 -6.95 -4.52 0.09
N VAL A 63 -7.65 -3.41 -0.11
CA VAL A 63 -8.62 -2.87 0.86
C VAL A 63 -10.05 -3.40 0.70
N GLY A 64 -10.28 -4.30 -0.27
CA GLY A 64 -11.59 -4.89 -0.56
C GLY A 64 -12.31 -4.19 -1.71
N ASN A 65 -13.50 -4.69 -2.06
CA ASN A 65 -14.32 -4.19 -3.18
C ASN A 65 -13.59 -4.15 -4.54
N GLY A 66 -12.63 -5.06 -4.77
CA GLY A 66 -11.79 -5.03 -5.98
C GLY A 66 -10.83 -3.83 -6.03
N VAL A 67 -10.69 -3.07 -4.94
CA VAL A 67 -9.82 -1.88 -4.84
C VAL A 67 -8.46 -2.25 -4.26
N VAL A 68 -7.38 -1.75 -4.86
CA VAL A 68 -6.02 -1.85 -4.31
C VAL A 68 -5.42 -0.46 -4.18
N LEU A 69 -4.92 -0.12 -3.00
CA LEU A 69 -4.13 1.09 -2.81
C LEU A 69 -2.66 0.80 -3.10
N MET A 70 -2.00 1.69 -3.83
CA MET A 70 -0.57 1.58 -4.13
C MET A 70 0.14 2.92 -3.89
N GLY A 71 1.06 2.96 -2.93
CA GLY A 71 1.96 4.08 -2.72
C GLY A 71 2.95 4.21 -3.86
N MET A 72 2.96 5.34 -4.55
CA MET A 72 4.08 5.73 -5.42
C MET A 72 5.08 6.50 -4.56
N SER A 73 6.14 5.80 -4.16
CA SER A 73 7.09 6.20 -3.12
C SER A 73 8.53 6.25 -3.64
N GLU A 74 9.51 6.48 -2.76
CA GLU A 74 10.92 6.25 -3.10
C GLU A 74 11.22 4.76 -3.40
N ARG A 75 10.37 3.84 -2.94
CA ARG A 75 10.59 2.39 -3.00
C ARG A 75 9.73 1.69 -4.05
N THR A 76 8.55 2.23 -4.34
CA THR A 76 7.62 1.69 -5.32
C THR A 76 7.47 2.66 -6.49
N SER A 77 7.95 2.23 -7.66
CA SER A 77 8.03 3.07 -8.85
C SER A 77 6.78 2.98 -9.71
N ARG A 78 6.49 4.06 -10.46
CA ARG A 78 5.38 4.10 -11.42
C ARG A 78 5.43 2.96 -12.44
N GLN A 79 6.63 2.53 -12.84
CA GLN A 79 6.83 1.44 -13.79
C GLN A 79 6.32 0.11 -13.22
N ALA A 80 6.56 -0.16 -11.94
CA ALA A 80 6.05 -1.36 -11.28
C ALA A 80 4.53 -1.25 -11.05
N ILE A 81 4.05 -0.09 -10.57
CA ILE A 81 2.61 0.14 -10.33
C ILE A 81 1.78 -0.15 -11.59
N THR A 82 2.16 0.41 -12.74
CA THR A 82 1.39 0.19 -13.98
C THR A 82 1.47 -1.26 -14.47
N GLN A 83 2.60 -1.95 -14.27
CA GLN A 83 2.70 -3.37 -14.64
C GLN A 83 1.87 -4.28 -13.73
N VAL A 84 1.89 -4.03 -12.41
CA VAL A 84 1.10 -4.78 -11.44
C VAL A 84 -0.39 -4.52 -11.66
N ALA A 85 -0.80 -3.26 -11.87
CA ALA A 85 -2.19 -2.92 -12.17
C ALA A 85 -2.68 -3.63 -13.44
N ALA A 86 -1.89 -3.60 -14.53
CA ALA A 86 -2.24 -4.32 -15.76
C ALA A 86 -2.41 -5.82 -15.52
N ALA A 87 -1.47 -6.44 -14.81
CA ALA A 87 -1.51 -7.87 -14.50
C ALA A 87 -2.72 -8.27 -13.64
N LEU A 88 -3.12 -7.42 -12.68
CA LEU A 88 -4.31 -7.63 -11.86
C LEU A 88 -5.59 -7.49 -12.70
N PHE A 89 -5.66 -6.48 -13.57
CA PHE A 89 -6.82 -6.22 -14.42
C PHE A 89 -7.01 -7.30 -15.49
N GLU A 90 -5.93 -7.71 -16.16
CA GLU A 90 -5.96 -8.79 -17.17
C GLU A 90 -6.49 -10.11 -16.59
N GLN A 91 -6.21 -10.36 -15.31
CA GLN A 91 -6.64 -11.57 -14.60
C GLN A 91 -7.94 -11.39 -13.80
N GLY A 92 -8.58 -10.22 -13.88
CA GLY A 92 -9.81 -9.91 -13.14
C GLY A 92 -9.66 -9.94 -11.62
N ALA A 93 -8.45 -9.77 -11.10
CA ALA A 93 -8.16 -9.84 -9.66
C ALA A 93 -8.47 -8.52 -8.93
N ALA A 94 -8.52 -7.41 -9.66
CA ALA A 94 -8.89 -6.09 -9.17
C ALA A 94 -9.67 -5.32 -10.25
N GLU A 95 -10.42 -4.31 -9.85
CA GLU A 95 -11.21 -3.46 -10.74
C GLU A 95 -10.75 -1.99 -10.68
N HIS A 96 -10.09 -1.60 -9.59
CA HIS A 96 -9.65 -0.23 -9.36
C HIS A 96 -8.37 -0.20 -8.55
N VAL A 97 -7.32 0.42 -9.09
CA VAL A 97 -6.09 0.72 -8.34
C VAL A 97 -6.08 2.21 -8.02
N ILE A 98 -5.91 2.59 -6.76
CA ILE A 98 -5.73 3.99 -6.35
C ILE A 98 -4.27 4.19 -5.99
N VAL A 99 -3.59 5.05 -6.75
CA VAL A 99 -2.20 5.39 -6.53
C VAL A 99 -2.09 6.59 -5.60
N ALA A 100 -1.40 6.43 -4.48
CA ALA A 100 -1.01 7.52 -3.59
C ALA A 100 0.34 8.09 -4.05
N GLY A 101 0.33 9.15 -4.84
CA GLY A 101 1.52 9.89 -5.25
C GLY A 101 2.11 10.68 -4.09
N MET A 102 3.08 10.10 -3.38
CA MET A 102 3.68 10.71 -2.19
C MET A 102 4.75 11.74 -2.55
N PRO A 103 4.87 12.84 -1.78
CA PRO A 103 5.95 13.81 -1.96
C PRO A 103 7.32 13.14 -1.70
N LYS A 104 8.35 13.57 -2.44
CA LYS A 104 9.72 13.08 -2.25
C LYS A 104 10.31 13.61 -0.93
N LEU A 105 10.05 12.89 0.14
CA LEU A 105 10.55 13.20 1.48
C LEU A 105 11.18 11.93 2.06
N ARG A 106 12.40 12.04 2.58
CA ARG A 106 13.12 10.90 3.21
C ARG A 106 12.36 10.25 4.37
N SER A 107 11.40 10.95 4.97
CA SER A 107 10.62 10.49 6.12
C SER A 107 9.43 9.60 5.78
N ALA A 108 9.05 9.46 4.50
CA ALA A 108 7.93 8.62 4.06
C ALA A 108 8.46 7.50 3.17
N MET A 109 8.81 6.36 3.79
CA MET A 109 9.38 5.22 3.06
C MET A 109 8.31 4.44 2.29
N HIS A 110 7.11 4.30 2.87
CA HIS A 110 6.00 3.50 2.36
C HIS A 110 4.64 4.06 2.82
N LEU A 111 3.57 3.76 2.09
CA LEU A 111 2.20 4.20 2.40
C LEU A 111 1.74 3.77 3.80
N ASP A 112 2.01 2.53 4.20
CA ASP A 112 1.66 1.98 5.53
C ASP A 112 2.32 2.67 6.72
N THR A 113 3.32 3.50 6.48
CA THR A 113 3.94 4.29 7.54
C THR A 113 3.20 5.61 7.78
N VAL A 114 2.35 6.04 6.85
CA VAL A 114 1.66 7.35 6.89
C VAL A 114 0.15 7.24 6.74
N PHE A 115 -0.38 6.07 6.41
CA PHE A 115 -1.80 5.79 6.24
C PHE A 115 -2.07 4.29 6.46
N THR A 116 -2.93 3.91 7.41
CA THR A 116 -3.36 2.51 7.62
C THR A 116 -4.81 2.41 8.08
N PHE A 117 -5.45 1.28 7.80
CA PHE A 117 -6.79 0.97 8.32
C PHE A 117 -6.71 0.39 9.73
N ALA A 118 -7.57 0.90 10.62
CA ALA A 118 -7.78 0.35 11.96
C ALA A 118 -9.16 -0.32 12.12
N ASP A 119 -10.12 0.02 11.28
CA ASP A 119 -11.44 -0.63 11.17
C ASP A 119 -11.97 -0.45 9.73
N ARG A 120 -13.18 -0.89 9.43
CA ARG A 120 -13.81 -0.80 8.10
C ARG A 120 -13.82 0.60 7.51
N ASP A 121 -14.06 1.60 8.36
CA ASP A 121 -14.14 3.01 7.99
C ASP A 121 -13.21 3.89 8.84
N ILE A 122 -12.31 3.31 9.66
CA ILE A 122 -11.34 4.08 10.45
C ILE A 122 -9.96 3.93 9.86
N VAL A 123 -9.28 5.05 9.65
CA VAL A 123 -7.87 5.08 9.24
C VAL A 123 -7.04 5.91 10.22
N THR A 124 -5.81 5.47 10.47
CA THR A 124 -4.77 6.33 11.05
C THR A 124 -3.98 6.96 9.92
N LEU A 125 -3.63 8.25 10.05
CA LEU A 125 -2.78 8.91 9.07
C LEU A 125 -1.88 9.99 9.65
N TYR A 126 -0.81 10.31 8.91
CA TYR A 126 0.10 11.42 9.21
C TYR A 126 -0.17 12.62 8.28
N PRO A 127 -0.82 13.69 8.78
CA PRO A 127 -1.31 14.79 7.93
C PRO A 127 -0.22 15.45 7.09
N ARG A 128 0.96 15.66 7.68
CA ARG A 128 2.08 16.36 7.02
C ARG A 128 2.53 15.71 5.71
N ILE A 129 2.32 14.41 5.55
CA ILE A 129 2.57 13.69 4.29
C ILE A 129 1.29 13.57 3.49
N MET A 130 0.18 13.18 4.12
CA MET A 130 -1.07 12.88 3.43
C MET A 130 -1.74 14.09 2.78
N ASP A 131 -1.57 15.29 3.33
CA ASP A 131 -2.07 16.53 2.73
C ASP A 131 -1.36 16.87 1.41
N GLY A 132 -0.14 16.36 1.23
CA GLY A 132 0.66 16.52 0.02
C GLY A 132 0.47 15.40 -1.01
N VAL A 133 -0.34 14.37 -0.71
CA VAL A 133 -0.55 13.22 -1.60
C VAL A 133 -1.43 13.63 -2.78
N ARG A 134 -1.01 13.23 -3.98
CA ARG A 134 -1.83 13.29 -5.20
C ARG A 134 -2.36 11.90 -5.54
N ALA A 135 -3.68 11.77 -5.61
CA ALA A 135 -4.32 10.50 -5.93
C ALA A 135 -4.52 10.34 -7.45
N PHE A 136 -4.23 9.14 -7.96
CA PHE A 136 -4.56 8.76 -9.33
C PHE A 136 -5.38 7.47 -9.33
N SER A 137 -6.48 7.44 -10.04
CA SER A 137 -7.31 6.25 -10.21
C SER A 137 -6.94 5.53 -11.51
N LEU A 138 -6.56 4.26 -11.39
CA LEU A 138 -6.29 3.35 -12.50
C LEU A 138 -7.44 2.36 -12.61
N ARG A 139 -7.99 2.20 -13.83
CA ARG A 139 -9.08 1.27 -14.15
C ARG A 139 -8.74 0.45 -15.39
N PRO A 140 -9.31 -0.76 -15.56
CA PRO A 140 -9.12 -1.54 -16.78
C PRO A 140 -9.61 -0.76 -18.01
N SER A 141 -8.91 -0.93 -19.13
CA SER A 141 -9.28 -0.34 -20.41
C SER A 141 -9.09 -1.35 -21.54
N ASP A 142 -9.97 -1.32 -22.54
CA ASP A 142 -9.84 -2.13 -23.76
C ASP A 142 -8.76 -1.58 -24.72
N LEU A 143 -8.22 -0.38 -24.44
CA LEU A 143 -7.17 0.25 -25.23
C LEU A 143 -5.80 -0.02 -24.61
N ALA A 144 -4.80 -0.28 -25.46
CA ALA A 144 -3.42 -0.42 -25.01
C ALA A 144 -2.96 0.85 -24.25
N PRO A 145 -2.32 0.73 -23.07
CA PRO A 145 -1.70 -0.48 -22.50
C PRO A 145 -2.60 -1.32 -21.56
N GLY A 146 -3.92 -1.20 -21.64
CA GLY A 146 -4.87 -1.96 -20.81
C GLY A 146 -5.33 -1.21 -19.55
N ILE A 147 -4.95 0.06 -19.41
CA ILE A 147 -5.23 0.89 -18.22
C ILE A 147 -5.68 2.28 -18.65
N GLU A 148 -6.78 2.74 -18.07
CA GLU A 148 -7.18 4.15 -18.06
C GLU A 148 -6.73 4.80 -16.74
N ILE A 149 -6.17 6.02 -16.83
CA ILE A 149 -5.66 6.78 -15.68
C ILE A 149 -6.47 8.07 -15.54
N THR A 150 -7.01 8.31 -14.35
CA THR A 150 -7.65 9.57 -13.95
C THR A 150 -6.81 10.25 -12.87
N ASP A 151 -6.45 11.52 -13.08
CA ASP A 151 -5.92 12.39 -12.03
C ASP A 151 -7.10 12.91 -11.19
N GLU A 152 -7.12 12.58 -9.89
CA GLU A 152 -8.19 13.00 -8.96
C GLU A 152 -7.99 14.46 -8.48
N GLY A 153 -6.95 15.14 -8.96
CA GLY A 153 -6.70 16.56 -8.77
C GLY A 153 -6.35 16.91 -7.33
N SER A 154 -7.13 17.82 -6.73
CA SER A 154 -6.96 18.25 -5.35
C SER A 154 -7.85 17.49 -4.36
N THR A 155 -8.56 16.45 -4.81
CA THR A 155 -9.42 15.65 -3.92
C THR A 155 -8.56 14.94 -2.87
N PRO A 156 -8.86 15.06 -1.57
CA PRO A 156 -8.11 14.37 -0.52
C PRO A 156 -8.06 12.86 -0.75
N PHE A 157 -6.90 12.24 -0.48
CA PHE A 157 -6.71 10.80 -0.69
C PHE A 157 -7.77 9.96 0.04
N THR A 158 -8.13 10.35 1.27
CA THR A 158 -9.18 9.72 2.08
C THR A 158 -10.55 9.73 1.41
N GLU A 159 -10.91 10.80 0.70
CA GLU A 159 -12.18 10.90 -0.03
C GLU A 159 -12.20 10.04 -1.29
N VAL A 160 -11.06 9.94 -2.00
CA VAL A 160 -10.93 9.02 -3.15
C VAL A 160 -11.10 7.58 -2.69
N VAL A 161 -10.44 7.20 -1.58
CA VAL A 161 -10.55 5.85 -1.00
C VAL A 161 -11.97 5.58 -0.50
N ALA A 162 -12.61 6.52 0.22
CA ALA A 162 -13.98 6.36 0.69
C ALA A 162 -14.96 6.09 -0.47
N ARG A 163 -14.87 6.90 -1.55
CA ARG A 163 -15.71 6.73 -2.75
C ARG A 163 -15.52 5.35 -3.39
N ALA A 164 -14.28 4.88 -3.52
CA ALA A 164 -13.99 3.57 -4.11
C ALA A 164 -14.45 2.38 -3.26
N LEU A 165 -14.46 2.55 -1.93
CA LEU A 165 -14.99 1.55 -1.00
C LEU A 165 -16.51 1.63 -0.80
N GLY A 166 -17.20 2.59 -1.45
CA GLY A 166 -18.63 2.81 -1.25
C GLY A 166 -19.00 3.34 0.14
N LEU A 167 -18.05 3.98 0.82
CA LEU A 167 -18.24 4.58 2.14
C LEU A 167 -18.62 6.05 2.01
N PRO A 168 -19.51 6.58 2.88
CA PRO A 168 -19.83 8.00 2.88
C PRO A 168 -18.61 8.86 3.24
N GLN A 169 -17.76 8.38 4.16
CA GLN A 169 -16.49 9.00 4.55
C GLN A 169 -15.63 7.98 5.31
N LEU A 170 -14.33 8.26 5.43
CA LEU A 170 -13.45 7.61 6.39
C LEU A 170 -13.35 8.46 7.66
N ARG A 171 -13.46 7.83 8.82
CA ARG A 171 -13.12 8.40 10.13
C ARG A 171 -11.60 8.44 10.26
N VAL A 172 -11.05 9.64 10.34
CA VAL A 172 -9.61 9.85 10.39
C VAL A 172 -9.14 10.04 11.83
N ILE A 173 -8.15 9.25 12.22
CA ILE A 173 -7.37 9.43 13.45
C ILE A 173 -5.99 9.93 13.02
N GLU A 174 -5.72 11.20 13.24
CA GLU A 174 -4.40 11.77 12.97
C GLU A 174 -3.39 11.31 14.03
N THR A 175 -2.13 11.12 13.62
CA THR A 175 -1.05 10.81 14.56
C THR A 175 -0.91 11.95 15.57
N GLY A 176 -1.34 11.69 16.80
CA GLY A 176 -1.62 12.72 17.78
C GLY A 176 -0.37 13.43 18.32
N GLY A 177 -0.58 14.64 18.86
CA GLY A 177 0.41 15.42 19.59
C GLY A 177 0.72 16.79 18.99
N ASP A 178 1.51 17.60 19.70
CA ASP A 178 2.13 18.77 19.08
C ASP A 178 3.11 18.35 17.96
N VAL A 179 3.64 19.32 17.20
CA VAL A 179 4.52 19.05 16.05
C VAL A 179 5.67 18.09 16.40
N TYR A 180 6.23 18.21 17.60
CA TYR A 180 7.34 17.36 18.06
C TYR A 180 6.88 15.95 18.47
N ALA A 181 5.72 15.85 19.11
CA ALA A 181 5.14 14.58 19.52
C ALA A 181 4.63 13.77 18.31
N SER A 182 4.09 14.43 17.28
CA SER A 182 3.66 13.81 16.03
C SER A 182 4.85 13.35 15.18
N GLU A 183 5.93 14.15 15.06
CA GLU A 183 7.17 13.72 14.43
C GLU A 183 7.80 12.51 15.12
N ARG A 184 7.81 12.50 16.46
CA ARG A 184 8.34 11.38 17.25
C ARG A 184 7.51 10.12 17.11
N GLN A 185 6.19 10.21 17.19
CA GLN A 185 5.31 9.05 17.00
C GLN A 185 5.38 8.53 15.57
N GLN A 186 5.50 9.40 14.55
CA GLN A 186 5.75 8.97 13.19
C GLN A 186 7.08 8.20 13.08
N TRP A 187 8.14 8.70 13.70
CA TRP A 187 9.43 8.00 13.78
C TRP A 187 9.32 6.64 14.49
N ASP A 188 8.47 6.56 15.51
CA ASP A 188 8.15 5.35 16.28
C ASP A 188 7.03 4.49 15.63
N SER A 189 6.77 4.69 14.33
CA SER A 189 5.79 3.91 13.55
C SER A 189 4.35 3.96 14.10
N GLY A 190 3.92 5.13 14.57
CA GLY A 190 2.61 5.39 15.16
C GLY A 190 1.42 5.09 14.26
N ASN A 191 1.58 5.22 12.94
CA ASN A 191 0.53 4.88 11.97
C ASN A 191 0.66 3.47 11.39
N ASN A 192 1.66 2.67 11.80
CA ASN A 192 1.85 1.32 11.24
C ASN A 192 1.16 0.27 12.12
N ALA A 193 -0.17 0.36 12.22
CA ALA A 193 -0.99 -0.60 12.95
C ALA A 193 -1.30 -1.83 12.09
N VAL A 194 -1.34 -3.00 12.71
CA VAL A 194 -1.80 -4.25 12.04
C VAL A 194 -3.18 -4.62 12.58
N ALA A 195 -4.18 -4.65 11.70
CA ALA A 195 -5.53 -5.10 12.06
C ALA A 195 -5.58 -6.63 12.18
N LEU A 196 -6.06 -7.13 13.31
CA LEU A 196 -6.33 -8.56 13.53
C LEU A 196 -7.76 -8.91 13.10
N GLU A 197 -8.71 -8.08 13.51
CA GLU A 197 -10.11 -8.11 13.10
C GLU A 197 -10.64 -6.66 13.11
N PRO A 198 -11.80 -6.38 12.50
CA PRO A 198 -12.34 -5.03 12.46
C PRO A 198 -12.49 -4.42 13.87
N GLY A 199 -11.81 -3.29 14.11
CA GLY A 199 -11.79 -2.60 15.42
C GLY A 199 -10.76 -3.15 16.41
N VAL A 200 -9.97 -4.16 16.04
CA VAL A 200 -8.89 -4.72 16.88
C VAL A 200 -7.56 -4.63 16.14
N VAL A 201 -6.67 -3.80 16.65
CA VAL A 201 -5.35 -3.54 16.06
C VAL A 201 -4.21 -3.83 17.04
N PHE A 202 -3.07 -4.26 16.49
CA PHE A 202 -1.79 -4.28 17.18
C PHE A 202 -0.97 -3.04 16.84
N THR A 203 -0.52 -2.34 17.88
CA THR A 203 0.33 -1.15 17.81
C THR A 203 1.47 -1.25 18.83
N TYR A 204 2.49 -0.39 18.72
CA TYR A 204 3.53 -0.29 19.74
C TYR A 204 3.06 0.43 21.01
N ASP A 205 3.52 -0.04 22.17
CA ASP A 205 3.21 0.51 23.49
C ASP A 205 3.62 1.99 23.67
N ARG A 206 4.73 2.38 23.04
CA ARG A 206 5.30 3.73 23.09
C ARG A 206 4.43 4.81 22.44
N ASN A 207 3.51 4.44 21.54
CA ASN A 207 2.65 5.37 20.81
C ASN A 207 1.40 5.77 21.64
N THR A 208 1.63 6.23 22.87
CA THR A 208 0.61 6.40 23.90
C THR A 208 -0.55 7.31 23.49
N GLN A 209 -0.30 8.39 22.75
CA GLN A 209 -1.33 9.34 22.32
C GLN A 209 -2.18 8.76 21.20
N THR A 210 -1.56 8.21 20.15
CA THR A 210 -2.29 7.54 19.06
C THR A 210 -3.10 6.35 19.59
N ASN A 211 -2.52 5.56 20.51
CA ASN A 211 -3.23 4.46 21.18
C ASN A 211 -4.40 4.92 22.06
N ALA A 212 -4.35 6.14 22.59
CA ALA A 212 -5.47 6.71 23.35
C ALA A 212 -6.60 7.19 22.43
N LEU A 213 -6.28 7.67 21.21
CA LEU A 213 -7.28 8.05 20.21
C LEU A 213 -7.94 6.83 19.52
N LEU A 214 -7.24 5.70 19.47
CA LEU A 214 -7.74 4.43 18.94
C LEU A 214 -8.70 3.69 19.89
N ARG A 215 -8.77 4.08 21.16
CA ARG A 215 -9.64 3.46 22.19
C ARG A 215 -10.93 4.24 22.35
#